data_AF-A0A925H819-F1
#
_entry.id   AF-A0A925H819-F1
#
_cell.length_a   1.000
_cell.length_b   1.000
_cell.length_c   1.000
_cell.angle_alpha   90.00
_cell.angle_beta   90.00
_cell.angle_gamma   90.00
#
_symmetry.space_group_name_H-M   'P 1'
#
loop_
_entity.id
_entity.type
_entity.pdbx_description
1 polymer ?
#
loop_
_entity_poly.entity_id
_entity_poly.type
_entity_poly.pdbx_seq_one_letter_code
_entity_poly.pdbx_strand_id
1 'polypeptide(L)'
;MLFAKLAAPRAVLAATPSTSTEFAKTLALSRAATRNAVALSNRIEAGMCLALLLLAMLLSELAIIYLATAAPFGVSRFLDQNAQGARRLHTLFESAAAALAWPVTALMFLFKNAKARTNKAKMVDESVALDEGRIESVKRATVNAILAIEDLLLNACGLKGEADERHSLFAARASVERYAGLALACAELREDAAPSERELELCRITGRAGDDLLIAGRCVHRRNVTRLLAHRERVRAELVHALAGVGEVAHAVYSASRPFHSPEQTGSEPAKEISEALLRAFSRAIELLSLFDDRTAVVGVARLLDAECARLRRLEARDEAATPVRPNEGVGQCTTQAVHTAFATQHLPTTTSTGG
;
A
#
# COMPACT_ATOMS: atom_id res chain seq x y z
N MET A 1 -50.15 -13.26 50.72
CA MET A 1 -50.28 -14.72 50.47
C MET A 1 -48.91 -15.34 50.71
N LEU A 2 -48.50 -15.65 51.94
CA LEU A 2 -48.87 -16.79 52.79
C LEU A 2 -48.81 -18.14 52.05
N PHE A 3 -47.75 -18.93 52.30
CA PHE A 3 -47.86 -20.26 52.91
C PHE A 3 -46.48 -20.76 53.39
N ALA A 4 -46.34 -20.82 54.71
CA ALA A 4 -45.31 -21.57 55.42
C ALA A 4 -45.73 -23.05 55.49
N LYS A 5 -44.78 -23.98 55.39
CA LYS A 5 -45.01 -25.40 55.65
C LYS A 5 -43.90 -25.94 56.56
N LEU A 6 -44.22 -25.98 57.85
CA LEU A 6 -43.51 -26.72 58.89
C LEU A 6 -43.82 -28.22 58.75
N ALA A 7 -42.80 -29.07 58.86
CA ALA A 7 -42.97 -30.49 59.17
C ALA A 7 -41.83 -30.95 60.10
N ALA A 8 -42.24 -31.67 61.14
CA ALA A 8 -41.53 -32.01 62.37
C ALA A 8 -40.43 -33.09 62.22
N PRO A 9 -39.51 -33.19 63.20
CA PRO A 9 -38.43 -34.18 63.20
C PRO A 9 -38.90 -35.56 63.67
N ARG A 10 -38.42 -36.62 63.01
CA ARG A 10 -38.63 -38.01 63.38
C ARG A 10 -37.34 -38.53 64.04
N ALA A 11 -37.38 -38.73 65.35
CA ALA A 11 -36.34 -39.44 66.09
C ALA A 11 -36.41 -40.94 65.76
N VAL A 12 -35.30 -41.52 65.33
CA VAL A 12 -35.13 -42.98 65.18
C VAL A 12 -33.97 -43.40 66.08
N LEU A 13 -34.30 -44.23 67.06
CA LEU A 13 -33.40 -44.92 67.96
C LEU A 13 -32.80 -46.17 67.28
N ALA A 14 -31.59 -46.51 67.76
CA ALA A 14 -30.96 -47.83 67.78
C ALA A 14 -30.30 -48.36 66.49
N ALA A 15 -28.99 -48.58 66.58
CA ALA A 15 -28.40 -49.92 66.69
C ALA A 15 -26.87 -49.80 66.78
N THR A 16 -26.27 -50.35 67.83
CA THR A 16 -24.82 -50.48 67.98
C THR A 16 -24.28 -51.53 67.01
N PRO A 17 -23.36 -51.18 66.08
CA PRO A 17 -22.78 -52.15 65.17
C PRO A 17 -21.67 -52.97 65.84
N SER A 18 -21.75 -54.28 65.62
CA SER A 18 -20.85 -55.32 66.08
C SER A 18 -19.45 -55.22 65.46
N THR A 19 -18.44 -55.43 66.31
CA THR A 19 -16.99 -55.34 66.08
C THR A 19 -16.42 -56.36 65.07
N SER A 20 -17.25 -57.19 64.43
CA SER A 20 -16.80 -58.22 63.48
C SER A 20 -16.66 -57.72 62.04
N THR A 21 -17.15 -56.51 61.71
CA THR A 21 -17.09 -55.98 60.34
C THR A 21 -15.85 -55.12 60.05
N GLU A 22 -15.09 -54.74 61.09
CA GLU A 22 -13.89 -53.92 60.92
C GLU A 22 -12.70 -54.71 60.35
N PHE A 23 -12.52 -55.98 60.76
CA PHE A 23 -11.42 -56.81 60.26
C PHE A 23 -11.56 -57.16 58.78
N ALA A 24 -12.79 -57.35 58.28
CA ALA A 24 -13.03 -57.58 56.86
C ALA A 24 -12.78 -56.31 56.02
N LYS A 25 -13.09 -55.13 56.58
CA LYS A 25 -12.84 -53.83 55.92
C LYS A 25 -11.35 -53.51 55.85
N THR A 26 -10.57 -53.80 56.90
CA THR A 26 -9.12 -53.54 56.89
C THR A 26 -8.36 -54.42 55.89
N LEU A 27 -8.74 -55.69 55.76
CA LEU A 27 -8.15 -56.59 54.74
C LEU A 27 -8.55 -56.21 53.30
N ALA A 28 -9.80 -55.78 53.08
CA ALA A 28 -10.25 -55.30 51.77
C ALA A 28 -9.56 -53.99 51.35
N LEU A 29 -9.37 -53.06 52.30
CA LEU A 29 -8.64 -51.80 52.09
C LEU A 29 -7.15 -52.06 51.78
N SER A 30 -6.51 -53.02 52.45
CA SER A 30 -5.11 -53.39 52.18
C SER A 30 -4.92 -53.99 50.78
N ARG A 31 -5.84 -54.85 50.33
CA ARG A 31 -5.80 -55.41 48.96
C ARG A 31 -6.14 -54.36 47.88
N ALA A 32 -7.00 -53.39 48.18
CA ALA A 32 -7.27 -52.28 47.27
C ALA A 32 -6.06 -51.33 47.17
N ALA A 33 -5.38 -51.05 48.28
CA ALA A 33 -4.17 -50.22 48.31
C ALA A 33 -3.02 -50.83 47.51
N THR A 34 -2.79 -52.14 47.62
CA THR A 34 -1.74 -52.84 46.86
C THR A 34 -2.05 -52.92 45.36
N ARG A 35 -3.31 -53.17 44.96
CA ARG A 35 -3.71 -53.09 43.53
C ARG A 35 -3.56 -51.69 42.95
N ASN A 36 -3.91 -50.66 43.73
CA ASN A 36 -3.76 -49.28 43.29
C ASN A 36 -2.28 -48.87 43.17
N ALA A 37 -1.40 -49.35 44.05
CA ALA A 37 0.03 -49.08 43.96
C ALA A 37 0.66 -49.70 42.70
N VAL A 38 0.31 -50.94 42.36
CA VAL A 38 0.79 -51.60 41.13
C VAL A 38 0.22 -50.94 39.87
N ALA A 39 -1.06 -50.57 39.89
CA ALA A 39 -1.68 -49.83 38.78
C ALA A 39 -1.12 -48.41 38.60
N LEU A 40 -0.70 -47.76 39.68
CA LEU A 40 -0.04 -46.45 39.62
C LEU A 40 1.37 -46.57 39.02
N SER A 41 2.15 -47.59 39.41
CA SER A 41 3.48 -47.84 38.86
C SER A 41 3.44 -48.07 37.34
N ASN A 42 2.51 -48.93 36.88
CA ASN A 42 2.38 -49.21 35.44
C ASN A 42 1.85 -48.01 34.64
N ARG A 43 1.09 -47.09 35.26
CA ARG A 43 0.65 -45.83 34.62
C ARG A 43 1.76 -44.80 34.53
N ILE A 44 2.68 -44.77 35.50
CA ILE A 44 3.84 -43.87 35.48
C ILE A 44 4.80 -44.28 34.35
N GLU A 45 5.06 -45.58 34.16
CA GLU A 45 5.89 -46.06 33.05
C GLU A 45 5.24 -45.78 31.68
N ALA A 46 3.95 -46.06 31.51
CA ALA A 46 3.23 -45.76 30.28
C ALA A 46 3.16 -44.24 30.00
N GLY A 47 3.01 -43.42 31.04
CA GLY A 47 3.00 -41.96 30.95
C GLY A 47 4.35 -41.37 30.54
N MET A 48 5.46 -41.90 31.06
CA MET A 48 6.81 -41.49 30.63
C MET A 48 7.10 -41.86 29.18
N CYS A 49 6.67 -43.04 28.72
CA CYS A 49 6.82 -43.43 27.31
C CYS A 49 6.04 -42.50 26.37
N LEU A 50 4.81 -42.10 26.72
CA LEU A 50 4.01 -41.15 25.94
C LEU A 50 4.60 -39.73 25.96
N ALA A 51 5.12 -39.27 27.11
CA ALA A 51 5.79 -37.97 27.21
C ALA A 51 7.07 -37.93 26.35
N LEU A 52 7.86 -39.00 26.33
CA LEU A 52 9.05 -39.13 25.48
C LEU A 52 8.69 -39.19 23.99
N LEU A 53 7.61 -39.89 23.61
CA LEU A 53 7.09 -39.92 22.23
C LEU A 53 6.60 -38.55 21.77
N LEU A 54 5.89 -37.81 22.62
CA LEU A 54 5.45 -36.44 22.32
C LEU A 54 6.63 -35.48 22.18
N LEU A 55 7.64 -35.59 23.06
CA LEU A 55 8.85 -34.79 22.97
C LEU A 55 9.64 -35.08 21.68
N ALA A 56 9.74 -36.35 21.29
CA ALA A 56 10.39 -36.77 20.05
C ALA A 56 9.62 -36.29 18.81
N MET A 57 8.28 -36.34 18.85
CA MET A 57 7.42 -35.84 17.76
C MET A 57 7.60 -34.33 17.58
N LEU A 58 7.57 -33.56 18.68
CA LEU A 58 7.82 -32.12 18.68
C LEU A 58 9.21 -31.75 18.15
N LEU A 59 10.25 -32.51 18.51
CA LEU A 59 11.60 -32.29 17.99
C LEU A 59 11.69 -32.56 16.48
N SER A 60 11.01 -33.59 15.98
CA SER A 60 10.99 -33.92 14.55
C SER A 60 10.23 -32.85 13.74
N GLU A 61 9.10 -32.36 14.23
CA GLU A 61 8.33 -31.30 13.57
C GLU A 61 9.10 -29.98 13.56
N LEU A 62 9.77 -29.64 14.68
CA LEU A 62 10.58 -28.44 14.78
C LEU A 62 11.80 -28.52 13.85
N ALA A 63 12.43 -29.69 13.73
CA ALA A 63 13.50 -29.93 12.76
C ALA A 63 13.02 -29.79 11.31
N ILE A 64 11.82 -30.30 10.98
CA ILE A 64 11.23 -30.19 9.63
C ILE A 64 10.93 -28.72 9.30
N ILE A 65 10.29 -27.97 10.21
CA ILE A 65 9.99 -26.54 10.02
C ILE A 65 11.29 -25.74 9.89
N TYR A 66 12.29 -26.08 10.69
CA TYR A 66 13.60 -25.45 10.64
C TYR A 66 14.30 -25.70 9.29
N LEU A 67 14.36 -26.96 8.82
CA LEU A 67 14.96 -27.26 7.52
C LEU A 67 14.19 -26.60 6.37
N ALA A 68 12.85 -26.59 6.42
CA ALA A 68 12.02 -25.99 5.39
C ALA A 68 12.23 -24.47 5.29
N THR A 69 12.40 -23.79 6.42
CA THR A 69 12.63 -22.33 6.47
C THR A 69 14.09 -21.95 6.20
N ALA A 70 15.05 -22.82 6.50
CA ALA A 70 16.47 -22.61 6.23
C ALA A 70 16.88 -22.89 4.76
N ALA A 71 16.14 -23.76 4.06
CA ALA A 71 16.40 -24.13 2.67
C ALA A 71 16.62 -22.95 1.69
N PRO A 72 15.78 -21.89 1.65
CA PRO A 72 15.98 -20.78 0.71
C PRO A 72 17.29 -20.00 0.96
N PHE A 73 17.78 -19.93 2.21
CA PHE A 73 19.03 -19.25 2.55
C PHE A 73 20.27 -20.08 2.18
N GLY A 74 20.20 -21.40 2.31
CA GLY A 74 21.26 -22.30 1.87
C GLY A 74 21.39 -22.30 0.34
N VAL A 75 20.25 -22.35 -0.37
CA VAL A 75 20.21 -22.35 -1.84
C VAL A 75 20.73 -21.05 -2.42
N SER A 76 20.35 -19.88 -1.89
CA SER A 76 20.83 -18.59 -2.40
C SER A 76 22.35 -18.47 -2.29
N ARG A 77 22.93 -18.82 -1.13
CA ARG A 77 24.38 -18.81 -0.95
C ARG A 77 25.11 -19.83 -1.83
N PHE A 78 24.53 -21.01 -2.02
CA PHE A 78 25.12 -22.02 -2.90
C PHE A 78 25.15 -21.57 -4.37
N LEU A 79 24.10 -20.88 -4.83
CA LEU A 79 24.07 -20.30 -6.18
C LEU A 79 25.10 -19.18 -6.33
N ASP A 80 25.21 -18.28 -5.36
CA ASP A 80 26.20 -17.18 -5.38
C ASP A 80 27.65 -17.68 -5.38
N GLN A 81 27.94 -18.76 -4.64
CA GLN A 81 29.28 -19.35 -4.55
C GLN A 81 29.63 -20.21 -5.77
N ASN A 82 28.66 -20.89 -6.40
CA ASN A 82 28.89 -21.64 -7.65
C ASN A 82 29.19 -20.71 -8.83
N ALA A 83 28.64 -19.50 -8.85
CA ALA A 83 28.97 -18.49 -9.85
C ALA A 83 30.46 -18.05 -9.79
N GLN A 84 31.14 -18.27 -8.66
CA GLN A 84 32.53 -17.85 -8.41
C GLN A 84 33.57 -18.98 -8.52
N GLY A 85 33.16 -20.20 -8.92
CA GLY A 85 34.11 -21.28 -9.25
C GLY A 85 34.87 -21.92 -8.07
N ALA A 86 34.37 -21.79 -6.84
CA ALA A 86 35.04 -22.32 -5.65
C ALA A 86 34.95 -23.86 -5.50
N ARG A 87 35.94 -24.48 -4.83
CA ARG A 87 36.05 -25.95 -4.64
C ARG A 87 34.83 -26.52 -3.88
N ARG A 88 34.13 -27.45 -4.53
CA ARG A 88 32.78 -27.98 -4.19
C ARG A 88 32.56 -28.54 -2.78
N LEU A 89 33.60 -28.98 -2.07
CA LEU A 89 33.40 -29.60 -0.74
C LEU A 89 33.42 -28.57 0.40
N HIS A 90 34.22 -27.51 0.28
CA HIS A 90 34.29 -26.46 1.32
C HIS A 90 33.02 -25.59 1.32
N THR A 91 32.45 -25.32 0.14
CA THR A 91 31.22 -24.53 -0.04
C THR A 91 29.99 -25.21 0.57
N LEU A 92 29.92 -26.54 0.54
CA LEU A 92 28.82 -27.30 1.16
C LEU A 92 28.83 -27.16 2.69
N PHE A 93 29.98 -27.27 3.34
CA PHE A 93 30.08 -27.07 4.79
C PHE A 93 29.81 -25.62 5.20
N GLU A 94 30.27 -24.64 4.42
CA GLU A 94 30.04 -23.22 4.70
C GLU A 94 28.57 -22.80 4.50
N SER A 95 27.91 -23.38 3.48
CA SER A 95 26.47 -23.20 3.25
C SER A 95 25.61 -23.86 4.34
N ALA A 96 25.99 -25.05 4.81
CA ALA A 96 25.32 -25.73 5.93
C ALA A 96 25.51 -24.96 7.26
N ALA A 97 26.71 -24.43 7.52
CA ALA A 97 26.98 -23.59 8.67
C ALA A 97 26.15 -22.28 8.62
N ALA A 98 26.01 -21.67 7.45
CA ALA A 98 25.15 -20.50 7.27
C ALA A 98 23.66 -20.83 7.48
N ALA A 99 23.22 -21.99 7.02
CA ALA A 99 21.86 -22.51 7.24
C ALA A 99 21.60 -22.97 8.69
N LEU A 100 22.63 -23.11 9.52
CA LEU A 100 22.48 -23.35 10.97
C LEU A 100 22.55 -22.04 11.78
N ALA A 101 23.28 -21.04 11.27
CA ALA A 101 23.50 -19.77 11.96
C ALA A 101 22.40 -18.71 11.70
N TRP A 102 21.46 -18.94 10.79
CA TRP A 102 20.41 -17.97 10.46
C TRP A 102 19.51 -17.52 11.63
N PRO A 103 19.21 -18.32 12.67
CA PRO A 103 18.39 -17.84 13.78
C PRO A 103 19.11 -16.77 14.58
N VAL A 104 20.44 -16.87 14.71
CA VAL A 104 21.26 -15.88 15.41
C VAL A 104 21.32 -14.58 14.61
N THR A 105 21.46 -14.66 13.28
CA THR A 105 21.46 -13.47 12.42
C THR A 105 20.07 -12.83 12.34
N ALA A 106 18.99 -13.63 12.26
CA ALA A 106 17.62 -13.16 12.32
C ALA A 106 17.30 -12.48 13.67
N LEU A 107 17.74 -13.08 14.77
CA LEU A 107 17.57 -12.53 16.11
C LEU A 107 18.34 -11.21 16.27
N MET A 108 19.60 -11.14 15.78
CA MET A 108 20.35 -9.88 15.75
C MET A 108 19.67 -8.81 14.88
N PHE A 109 19.06 -9.20 13.76
CA PHE A 109 18.30 -8.28 12.91
C PHE A 109 17.06 -7.75 13.62
N LEU A 110 16.35 -8.62 14.35
CA LEU A 110 15.21 -8.24 15.18
C LEU A 110 15.62 -7.27 16.30
N PHE A 111 16.75 -7.52 16.99
CA PHE A 111 17.25 -6.61 18.03
C PHE A 111 17.74 -5.26 17.47
N LYS A 112 18.42 -5.26 16.33
CA LYS A 112 18.79 -4.02 15.63
C LYS A 112 17.56 -3.22 15.20
N ASN A 113 16.53 -3.89 14.70
CA ASN A 113 15.28 -3.26 14.30
C ASN A 113 14.46 -2.78 15.50
N ALA A 114 14.50 -3.48 16.64
CA ALA A 114 13.84 -3.04 17.87
C ALA A 114 14.48 -1.76 18.43
N LYS A 115 15.81 -1.69 18.45
CA LYS A 115 16.55 -0.48 18.87
C LYS A 115 16.40 0.69 17.88
N ALA A 116 16.24 0.38 16.58
CA ALA A 116 15.88 1.39 15.59
C ALA A 116 14.46 1.92 15.79
N ARG A 117 13.49 1.06 16.16
CA ARG A 117 12.09 1.45 16.42
C ARG A 117 11.95 2.42 17.60
N THR A 118 12.74 2.27 18.66
CA THR A 118 12.70 3.18 19.81
C THR A 118 13.24 4.58 19.49
N ASN A 119 14.24 4.68 18.61
CA ASN A 119 14.73 5.98 18.12
C ASN A 119 13.79 6.58 17.05
N LYS A 120 13.14 5.73 16.26
CA LYS A 120 12.17 6.14 15.23
C LYS A 120 10.94 6.82 15.84
N ALA A 121 10.47 6.37 17.00
CA ALA A 121 9.32 6.99 17.66
C ALA A 121 9.52 8.46 18.05
N LYS A 122 10.76 8.90 18.33
CA LYS A 122 11.07 10.31 18.62
C LYS A 122 11.31 11.17 17.38
N MET A 123 11.78 10.59 16.27
CA MET A 123 11.92 11.32 14.99
C MET A 123 10.62 11.34 14.16
N VAL A 124 9.69 10.41 14.39
CA VAL A 124 8.43 10.34 13.65
C VAL A 124 7.55 11.57 13.90
N ASP A 125 7.56 12.12 15.11
CA ASP A 125 6.74 13.29 15.45
C ASP A 125 7.25 14.56 14.75
N GLU A 126 8.57 14.77 14.66
CA GLU A 126 9.16 15.88 13.89
C GLU A 126 9.04 15.66 12.37
N SER A 127 9.12 14.43 11.87
CA SER A 127 8.96 14.17 10.43
C SER A 127 7.53 14.40 9.95
N VAL A 128 6.52 14.06 10.77
CA VAL A 128 5.10 14.24 10.42
C VAL A 128 4.76 15.72 10.28
N ALA A 129 5.24 16.57 11.20
CA ALA A 129 5.02 18.02 11.11
C ALA A 129 5.70 18.67 9.88
N LEU A 130 6.88 18.17 9.49
CA LEU A 130 7.57 18.60 8.27
C LEU A 130 6.83 18.16 7.01
N ASP A 131 6.22 16.97 7.02
CA ASP A 131 5.45 16.43 5.91
C ASP A 131 4.14 17.20 5.70
N GLU A 132 3.44 17.60 6.77
CA GLU A 132 2.22 18.43 6.68
C GLU A 132 2.48 19.78 6.01
N GLY A 133 3.54 20.49 6.43
CA GLY A 133 3.91 21.78 5.84
C GLY A 133 4.27 21.66 4.35
N ARG A 134 4.94 20.57 3.97
CA ARG A 134 5.28 20.27 2.58
C ARG A 134 4.03 19.94 1.76
N ILE A 135 3.13 19.11 2.27
CA ILE A 135 1.87 18.77 1.62
C ILE A 135 1.04 20.03 1.37
N GLU A 136 0.93 20.90 2.37
CA GLU A 136 0.20 22.16 2.26
C GLU A 136 0.82 23.11 1.22
N SER A 137 2.16 23.18 1.17
CA SER A 137 2.88 23.95 0.16
C SER A 137 2.62 23.44 -1.25
N VAL A 138 2.74 22.12 -1.48
CA VAL A 138 2.50 21.51 -2.79
C VAL A 138 1.02 21.60 -3.20
N LYS A 139 0.09 21.46 -2.24
CA LYS A 139 -1.35 21.69 -2.46
C LYS A 139 -1.60 23.11 -2.99
N ARG A 140 -1.08 24.12 -2.30
CA ARG A 140 -1.22 25.53 -2.72
C ARG A 140 -0.58 25.78 -4.08
N ALA A 141 0.62 25.24 -4.32
CA ALA A 141 1.30 25.34 -5.61
C ALA A 141 0.48 24.71 -6.75
N THR A 142 -0.15 23.57 -6.50
CA THR A 142 -1.01 22.88 -7.47
C THR A 142 -2.27 23.71 -7.77
N VAL A 143 -2.96 24.21 -6.74
CA VAL A 143 -4.15 25.07 -6.91
C VAL A 143 -3.80 26.36 -7.65
N ASN A 144 -2.68 27.01 -7.32
CA ASN A 144 -2.21 28.21 -8.00
C ASN A 144 -1.84 27.95 -9.47
N ALA A 145 -1.28 26.77 -9.78
CA ALA A 145 -1.03 26.40 -11.17
C ALA A 145 -2.33 26.21 -11.97
N ILE A 146 -3.39 25.69 -11.35
CA ILE A 146 -4.71 25.58 -11.99
C ILE A 146 -5.35 26.96 -12.17
N LEU A 147 -5.22 27.86 -11.19
CA LEU A 147 -5.66 29.25 -11.29
C LEU A 147 -4.97 29.99 -12.46
N ALA A 148 -3.66 29.79 -12.65
CA ALA A 148 -2.95 30.37 -13.77
C ALA A 148 -3.51 29.90 -15.13
N ILE A 149 -3.96 28.64 -15.22
CA ILE A 149 -4.63 28.13 -16.43
C ILE A 149 -6.00 28.83 -16.62
N GLU A 150 -6.78 29.01 -15.55
CA GLU A 150 -8.05 29.74 -15.60
C GLU A 150 -7.87 31.17 -16.12
N ASP A 151 -6.88 31.90 -15.59
CA ASP A 151 -6.58 33.26 -16.02
C ASP A 151 -6.18 33.32 -17.52
N LEU A 152 -5.35 32.38 -17.97
CA LEU A 152 -4.96 32.28 -19.38
C LEU A 152 -6.15 31.93 -20.28
N LEU A 153 -7.03 31.02 -19.86
CA LEU A 153 -8.22 30.65 -20.63
C LEU A 153 -9.22 31.80 -20.72
N LEU A 154 -9.42 32.55 -19.63
CA LEU A 154 -10.26 33.76 -19.62
C LEU A 154 -9.73 34.84 -20.57
N ASN A 155 -8.41 35.01 -20.62
CA ASN A 155 -7.77 35.95 -21.55
C ASN A 155 -7.88 35.49 -23.01
N ALA A 156 -7.75 34.18 -23.28
CA ALA A 156 -7.78 33.62 -24.63
C ALA A 156 -9.20 33.56 -25.25
N CYS A 157 -10.22 33.22 -24.45
CA CYS A 157 -11.59 33.01 -24.94
C CYS A 157 -12.50 34.24 -24.77
N GLY A 158 -12.05 35.25 -24.03
CA GLY A 158 -12.85 36.40 -23.61
C GLY A 158 -13.94 36.03 -22.58
N LEU A 159 -14.73 37.03 -22.19
CA LEU A 159 -15.78 36.91 -21.16
C LEU A 159 -16.93 35.93 -21.48
N LYS A 160 -16.93 35.32 -22.67
CA LYS A 160 -17.97 34.41 -23.14
C LYS A 160 -17.72 32.93 -22.84
N GLY A 161 -16.62 32.60 -22.14
CA GLY A 161 -16.31 31.23 -21.73
C GLY A 161 -17.53 30.51 -21.15
N GLU A 162 -17.82 29.34 -21.71
CA GLU A 162 -18.98 28.53 -21.34
C GLU A 162 -18.92 28.20 -19.84
N ALA A 163 -20.08 28.20 -19.17
CA ALA A 163 -20.17 27.87 -17.74
C ALA A 163 -19.51 26.52 -17.40
N ASP A 164 -19.47 25.61 -18.38
CA ASP A 164 -18.90 24.28 -18.28
C ASP A 164 -17.37 24.28 -18.18
N GLU A 165 -16.68 25.22 -18.83
CA GLU A 165 -15.21 25.38 -18.74
C GLU A 165 -14.79 25.78 -17.32
N ARG A 166 -15.50 26.78 -16.77
CA ARG A 166 -15.30 27.23 -15.38
C ARG A 166 -15.63 26.14 -14.38
N HIS A 167 -16.66 25.35 -14.66
CA HIS A 167 -17.03 24.22 -13.82
C HIS A 167 -15.90 23.18 -13.75
N SER A 168 -15.25 22.88 -14.88
CA SER A 168 -14.15 21.91 -14.94
C SER A 168 -12.92 22.37 -14.13
N LEU A 169 -12.54 23.64 -14.25
CA LEU A 169 -11.44 24.24 -13.48
C LEU A 169 -11.76 24.30 -11.97
N PHE A 170 -13.00 24.66 -11.62
CA PHE A 170 -13.47 24.62 -10.24
C PHE A 170 -13.45 23.19 -9.67
N ALA A 171 -13.94 22.21 -10.43
CA ALA A 171 -13.94 20.81 -10.04
C ALA A 171 -12.52 20.28 -9.82
N ALA A 172 -11.55 20.67 -10.66
CA ALA A 172 -10.15 20.31 -10.47
C ALA A 172 -9.57 20.89 -9.17
N ARG A 173 -9.76 22.19 -8.90
CA ARG A 173 -9.32 22.82 -7.65
C ARG A 173 -9.94 22.16 -6.42
N ALA A 174 -11.27 22.01 -6.42
CA ALA A 174 -11.98 21.39 -5.31
C ALA A 174 -11.56 19.92 -5.10
N SER A 175 -11.18 19.20 -6.16
CA SER A 175 -10.71 17.81 -6.05
C SER A 175 -9.28 17.73 -5.51
N VAL A 176 -8.40 18.68 -5.85
CA VAL A 176 -7.05 18.78 -5.25
C VAL A 176 -7.14 19.01 -3.74
N GLU A 177 -7.97 19.98 -3.31
CA GLU A 177 -8.13 20.31 -1.89
C GLU A 177 -8.74 19.16 -1.10
N ARG A 178 -9.84 18.56 -1.62
CA ARG A 178 -10.48 17.40 -0.99
C ARG A 178 -9.53 16.20 -0.92
N TYR A 179 -8.77 15.93 -1.98
CA TYR A 179 -7.81 14.82 -1.99
C TYR A 179 -6.72 15.03 -0.92
N ALA A 180 -6.09 16.21 -0.90
CA ALA A 180 -5.03 16.51 0.06
C ALA A 180 -5.53 16.41 1.51
N GLY A 181 -6.71 16.97 1.81
CA GLY A 181 -7.31 16.88 3.15
C GLY A 181 -7.65 15.44 3.57
N LEU A 182 -8.21 14.64 2.66
CA LEU A 182 -8.50 13.23 2.95
C LEU A 182 -7.23 12.39 3.08
N ALA A 183 -6.22 12.66 2.27
CA ALA A 183 -4.96 11.93 2.31
C ALA A 183 -4.19 12.20 3.61
N LEU A 184 -4.19 13.44 4.10
CA LEU A 184 -3.69 13.80 5.43
C LEU A 184 -4.46 13.07 6.54
N ALA A 185 -5.80 13.13 6.53
CA ALA A 185 -6.63 12.44 7.51
C ALA A 185 -6.39 10.92 7.51
N CYS A 186 -6.15 10.31 6.34
CA CYS A 186 -5.79 8.89 6.23
C CYS A 186 -4.39 8.59 6.77
N ALA A 187 -3.43 9.52 6.65
CA ALA A 187 -2.07 9.32 7.14
C ALA A 187 -2.01 9.32 8.67
N GLU A 188 -2.86 10.13 9.31
CA GLU A 188 -3.02 10.18 10.77
C GLU A 188 -3.72 8.94 11.33
N LEU A 189 -4.72 8.41 10.63
CA LEU A 189 -5.47 7.23 11.08
C LEU A 189 -4.73 5.92 10.77
N ARG A 190 -4.28 5.23 11.82
CA ARG A 190 -3.80 3.84 11.73
C ARG A 190 -4.92 2.87 12.07
N GLU A 191 -5.09 1.82 11.28
CA GLU A 191 -6.13 0.78 11.50
C GLU A 191 -5.99 0.08 12.87
N ASP A 192 -4.76 -0.05 13.36
CA ASP A 192 -4.44 -0.65 14.66
C ASP A 192 -4.40 0.37 15.82
N ALA A 193 -4.73 1.64 15.57
CA ALA A 193 -4.80 2.64 16.63
C ALA A 193 -5.91 2.32 17.64
N ALA A 194 -5.75 2.84 18.85
CA ALA A 194 -6.84 2.84 19.81
C ALA A 194 -7.99 3.71 19.28
N PRO A 195 -9.26 3.30 19.48
CA PRO A 195 -10.40 4.14 19.11
C PRO A 195 -10.31 5.48 19.85
N SER A 196 -10.71 6.54 19.16
CA SER A 196 -10.73 7.88 19.74
C SER A 196 -11.74 7.98 20.89
N GLU A 197 -11.54 8.93 21.80
CA GLU A 197 -12.48 9.16 22.91
C GLU A 197 -13.90 9.45 22.41
N ARG A 198 -14.03 10.18 21.30
CA ARG A 198 -15.31 10.48 20.66
C ARG A 198 -15.99 9.21 20.11
N GLU A 199 -15.24 8.27 19.53
CA GLU A 199 -15.78 6.99 19.07
C GLU A 199 -16.27 6.13 20.25
N LEU A 200 -15.53 6.14 21.36
CA LEU A 200 -15.95 5.49 22.60
C LEU A 200 -17.17 6.17 23.21
N GLU A 201 -17.25 7.50 23.17
CA GLU A 201 -18.39 8.26 23.67
C GLU A 201 -19.68 7.92 22.91
N LEU A 202 -19.62 7.78 21.57
CA LEU A 202 -20.76 7.32 20.77
C LEU A 202 -21.26 5.95 21.23
N CYS A 203 -20.36 5.00 21.48
CA CYS A 203 -20.73 3.68 21.99
C CYS A 203 -21.30 3.78 23.43
N ARG A 204 -20.75 4.65 24.27
CA ARG A 204 -21.25 4.89 25.64
C ARG A 204 -22.67 5.44 25.65
N ILE A 205 -22.98 6.39 24.77
CA ILE A 205 -24.34 6.95 24.61
C ILE A 205 -25.34 5.85 24.20
N THR A 206 -24.90 4.84 23.44
CA THR A 206 -25.72 3.67 23.10
C THR A 206 -25.85 2.63 24.23
N GLY A 207 -25.37 2.94 25.44
CA GLY A 207 -25.48 2.07 26.63
C GLY A 207 -24.41 0.99 26.74
N ARG A 208 -23.35 1.02 25.92
CA ARG A 208 -22.22 0.08 25.99
C ARG A 208 -21.31 0.44 27.18
N ALA A 209 -20.81 -0.55 27.90
CA ALA A 209 -19.91 -0.35 29.05
C ALA A 209 -18.84 -1.46 29.16
N GLY A 210 -17.80 -1.23 29.97
CA GLY A 210 -16.75 -2.22 30.25
C GLY A 210 -16.00 -2.68 29.00
N ASP A 211 -15.73 -3.98 28.89
CA ASP A 211 -15.00 -4.56 27.75
C ASP A 211 -15.79 -4.46 26.44
N ASP A 212 -17.12 -4.53 26.48
CA ASP A 212 -17.98 -4.37 25.31
C ASP A 212 -17.87 -2.97 24.70
N LEU A 213 -17.63 -1.94 25.53
CA LEU A 213 -17.35 -0.58 25.05
C LEU A 213 -16.08 -0.52 24.21
N LEU A 214 -15.01 -1.20 24.64
CA LEU A 214 -13.73 -1.22 23.91
C LEU A 214 -13.86 -2.00 22.60
N ILE A 215 -14.57 -3.13 22.61
CA ILE A 215 -14.83 -3.92 21.40
C ILE A 215 -15.67 -3.11 20.40
N ALA A 216 -16.77 -2.49 20.86
CA ALA A 216 -17.62 -1.65 20.03
C ALA A 216 -16.83 -0.46 19.45
N GLY A 217 -16.01 0.21 20.27
CA GLY A 217 -15.14 1.30 19.84
C GLY A 217 -14.18 0.87 18.73
N ARG A 218 -13.49 -0.27 18.88
CA ARG A 218 -12.60 -0.81 17.83
C ARG A 218 -13.35 -1.13 16.54
N CYS A 219 -14.56 -1.69 16.64
CA CYS A 219 -15.41 -1.97 15.48
C CYS A 219 -15.82 -0.68 14.74
N VAL A 220 -16.21 0.36 15.46
CA VAL A 220 -16.53 1.67 14.89
C VAL A 220 -15.29 2.28 14.24
N HIS A 221 -14.15 2.26 14.92
CA HIS A 221 -12.89 2.78 14.42
C HIS A 221 -12.49 2.12 13.09
N ARG A 222 -12.43 0.78 13.05
CA ARG A 222 -12.13 0.04 11.81
C ARG A 222 -13.08 0.41 10.68
N ARG A 223 -14.39 0.48 10.95
CA ARG A 223 -15.39 0.87 9.94
C ARG A 223 -15.15 2.29 9.44
N ASN A 224 -14.82 3.23 10.31
CA ASN A 224 -14.53 4.62 9.95
C ASN A 224 -13.26 4.72 9.11
N VAL A 225 -12.19 4.02 9.48
CA VAL A 225 -10.95 3.91 8.70
C VAL A 225 -11.26 3.37 7.30
N THR A 226 -11.98 2.25 7.18
CA THR A 226 -12.33 1.67 5.87
C THR A 226 -13.15 2.65 5.02
N ARG A 227 -14.10 3.37 5.63
CA ARG A 227 -14.91 4.37 4.92
C ARG A 227 -14.08 5.57 4.45
N LEU A 228 -13.14 6.03 5.29
CA LEU A 228 -12.25 7.13 4.97
C LEU A 228 -11.33 6.76 3.80
N LEU A 229 -10.73 5.57 3.84
CA LEU A 229 -9.93 5.04 2.74
C LEU A 229 -10.76 4.93 1.45
N ALA A 230 -11.96 4.34 1.52
CA ALA A 230 -12.86 4.26 0.36
C ALA A 230 -13.29 5.64 -0.17
N HIS A 231 -13.31 6.67 0.68
CA HIS A 231 -13.59 8.03 0.25
C HIS A 231 -12.36 8.67 -0.45
N ARG A 232 -11.16 8.50 0.12
CA ARG A 232 -9.90 8.92 -0.52
C ARG A 232 -9.76 8.30 -1.91
N GLU A 233 -10.02 7.01 -2.06
CA GLU A 233 -9.93 6.30 -3.35
C GLU A 233 -10.89 6.88 -4.41
N ARG A 234 -12.11 7.25 -4.02
CA ARG A 234 -13.07 7.90 -4.92
C ARG A 234 -12.61 9.30 -5.31
N VAL A 235 -12.21 10.12 -4.34
CA VAL A 235 -11.75 11.50 -4.59
C VAL A 235 -10.46 11.51 -5.42
N ARG A 236 -9.61 10.49 -5.27
CA ARG A 236 -8.46 10.29 -6.13
C ARG A 236 -8.86 10.11 -7.60
N ALA A 237 -9.82 9.23 -7.87
CA ALA A 237 -10.31 9.04 -9.24
C ALA A 237 -10.94 10.33 -9.78
N GLU A 238 -11.75 11.02 -8.97
CA GLU A 238 -12.32 12.33 -9.31
C GLU A 238 -11.24 13.37 -9.64
N LEU A 239 -10.14 13.42 -8.88
CA LEU A 239 -9.02 14.32 -9.15
C LEU A 239 -8.40 14.05 -10.53
N VAL A 240 -8.09 12.79 -10.86
CA VAL A 240 -7.51 12.45 -12.16
C VAL A 240 -8.46 12.82 -13.30
N HIS A 241 -9.76 12.53 -13.14
CA HIS A 241 -10.78 12.91 -14.13
C HIS A 241 -10.94 14.43 -14.27
N ALA A 242 -10.94 15.17 -13.16
CA ALA A 242 -11.05 16.62 -13.20
C ALA A 242 -9.82 17.27 -13.88
N LEU A 243 -8.61 16.74 -13.62
CA LEU A 243 -7.39 17.17 -14.30
C LEU A 243 -7.44 16.87 -15.81
N ALA A 244 -7.97 15.71 -16.20
CA ALA A 244 -8.19 15.40 -17.62
C ALA A 244 -9.19 16.38 -18.26
N GLY A 245 -10.29 16.70 -17.56
CA GLY A 245 -11.26 17.69 -18.02
C GLY A 245 -10.66 19.09 -18.23
N VAL A 246 -9.73 19.53 -17.38
CA VAL A 246 -8.99 20.79 -17.59
C VAL A 246 -8.16 20.74 -18.89
N GLY A 247 -7.52 19.59 -19.17
CA GLY A 247 -6.81 19.38 -20.44
C GLY A 247 -7.73 19.40 -21.66
N GLU A 248 -8.93 18.83 -21.55
CA GLU A 248 -9.94 18.85 -22.62
C GLU A 248 -10.45 20.28 -22.91
N VAL A 249 -10.73 21.06 -21.86
CA VAL A 249 -11.12 22.48 -21.99
C VAL A 249 -10.03 23.27 -22.70
N ALA A 250 -8.78 23.15 -22.27
CA ALA A 250 -7.65 23.79 -22.95
C ALA A 250 -7.54 23.35 -24.42
N HIS A 251 -7.83 22.07 -24.71
CA HIS A 251 -7.81 21.57 -26.07
C HIS A 251 -8.91 22.13 -26.97
N ALA A 252 -10.10 22.39 -26.42
CA ALA A 252 -11.18 23.05 -27.16
C ALA A 252 -10.74 24.44 -27.64
N VAL A 253 -10.05 25.20 -26.78
CA VAL A 253 -9.48 26.52 -27.13
C VAL A 253 -8.47 26.40 -28.27
N TYR A 254 -7.53 25.45 -28.21
CA TYR A 254 -6.57 25.23 -29.30
C TYR A 254 -7.24 24.91 -30.64
N SER A 255 -8.37 24.22 -30.60
CA SER A 255 -9.10 23.82 -31.80
C SER A 255 -9.89 24.98 -32.41
N ALA A 256 -10.43 25.86 -31.56
CA ALA A 256 -11.12 27.08 -31.98
C ALA A 256 -10.16 28.13 -32.54
N SER A 257 -8.95 28.25 -31.97
CA SER A 257 -7.91 29.20 -32.40
C SER A 257 -7.17 28.78 -33.68
N ARG A 258 -7.76 27.94 -34.54
CA ARG A 258 -7.19 27.57 -35.83
C ARG A 258 -7.84 28.41 -36.95
N PRO A 259 -7.42 29.67 -37.18
CA PRO A 259 -7.98 30.47 -38.25
C PRO A 259 -7.62 29.84 -39.59
N PHE A 260 -8.63 29.61 -40.41
CA PHE A 260 -8.48 29.42 -41.85
C PHE A 260 -7.90 30.74 -42.42
N HIS A 261 -6.60 30.76 -42.68
CA HIS A 261 -5.89 31.77 -43.47
C HIS A 261 -6.09 33.24 -43.06
N SER A 262 -5.43 33.68 -41.99
CA SER A 262 -5.03 35.09 -41.87
C SER A 262 -3.53 35.16 -41.54
N PRO A 263 -2.68 35.65 -42.47
CA PRO A 263 -1.21 35.61 -42.33
C PRO A 263 -0.63 36.65 -41.36
N GLU A 264 -1.46 37.42 -40.65
CA GLU A 264 -1.01 38.60 -39.89
C GLU A 264 -1.20 38.50 -38.36
N GLN A 265 -1.55 37.33 -37.83
CA GLN A 265 -1.68 37.15 -36.39
C GLN A 265 -0.45 36.46 -35.78
N THR A 266 0.28 37.23 -34.97
CA THR A 266 1.23 36.84 -33.91
C THR A 266 0.61 35.95 -32.82
N GLY A 267 -0.41 35.14 -33.15
CA GLY A 267 -1.32 34.47 -32.22
C GLY A 267 -0.92 33.05 -31.77
N SER A 268 0.34 32.61 -31.94
CA SER A 268 0.77 31.30 -31.40
C SER A 268 1.07 31.31 -29.90
N GLU A 269 1.27 32.50 -29.31
CA GLU A 269 1.64 32.65 -27.89
C GLU A 269 0.63 32.07 -26.88
N PRO A 270 -0.70 32.33 -26.94
CA PRO A 270 -1.60 31.89 -25.89
C PRO A 270 -1.71 30.36 -25.81
N ALA A 271 -1.64 29.67 -26.95
CA ALA A 271 -1.72 28.21 -26.97
C ALA A 271 -0.50 27.57 -26.29
N LYS A 272 0.67 28.16 -26.54
CA LYS A 272 1.93 27.76 -25.92
C LYS A 272 1.91 28.03 -24.41
N GLU A 273 1.51 29.23 -24.00
CA GLU A 273 1.42 29.60 -22.58
C GLU A 273 0.47 28.70 -21.79
N ILE A 274 -0.72 28.39 -22.33
CA ILE A 274 -1.66 27.47 -21.70
C ILE A 274 -1.05 26.06 -21.59
N SER A 275 -0.38 25.59 -22.65
CA SER A 275 0.27 24.27 -22.65
C SER A 275 1.36 24.21 -21.57
N GLU A 276 2.19 25.24 -21.45
CA GLU A 276 3.21 25.31 -20.39
C GLU A 276 2.59 25.37 -18.99
N ALA A 277 1.49 26.11 -18.82
CA ALA A 277 0.76 26.16 -17.56
C ALA A 277 0.17 24.79 -17.17
N LEU A 278 -0.37 24.03 -18.13
CA LEU A 278 -0.79 22.64 -17.94
C LEU A 278 0.35 21.73 -17.50
N LEU A 279 1.52 21.83 -18.16
CA LEU A 279 2.70 21.05 -17.76
C LEU A 279 3.10 21.33 -16.30
N ARG A 280 3.07 22.61 -15.88
CA ARG A 280 3.33 22.98 -14.48
C ARG A 280 2.27 22.40 -13.55
N ALA A 281 0.98 22.51 -13.89
CA ALA A 281 -0.10 21.98 -13.06
C ALA A 281 -0.03 20.45 -12.90
N PHE A 282 0.20 19.71 -13.98
CA PHE A 282 0.35 18.24 -13.94
C PHE A 282 1.60 17.81 -13.19
N SER A 283 2.72 18.51 -13.36
CA SER A 283 3.94 18.26 -12.58
C SER A 283 3.70 18.43 -11.08
N ARG A 284 3.00 19.50 -10.67
CA ARG A 284 2.64 19.73 -9.25
C ARG A 284 1.64 18.71 -8.73
N ALA A 285 0.67 18.29 -9.55
CA ALA A 285 -0.24 17.21 -9.19
C ALA A 285 0.49 15.87 -9.01
N ILE A 286 1.48 15.54 -9.85
CA ILE A 286 2.34 14.36 -9.69
C ILE A 286 3.12 14.44 -8.39
N GLU A 287 3.71 15.60 -8.09
CA GLU A 287 4.42 15.83 -6.82
C GLU A 287 3.48 15.57 -5.63
N LEU A 288 2.28 16.14 -5.63
CA LEU A 288 1.28 15.95 -4.59
C LEU A 288 0.90 14.48 -4.41
N LEU A 289 0.59 13.78 -5.51
CA LEU A 289 0.21 12.37 -5.47
C LEU A 289 1.36 11.47 -4.99
N SER A 290 2.61 11.83 -5.34
CA SER A 290 3.80 11.10 -4.93
C SER A 290 4.09 11.22 -3.43
N LEU A 291 3.70 12.32 -2.78
CA LEU A 291 3.81 12.47 -1.31
C LEU A 291 2.99 11.43 -0.55
N PHE A 292 1.94 10.89 -1.17
CA PHE A 292 1.05 9.89 -0.56
C PHE A 292 1.22 8.48 -1.15
N ASP A 293 2.35 8.23 -1.84
CA ASP A 293 2.71 6.97 -2.50
C ASP A 293 1.65 6.44 -3.50
N ASP A 294 0.88 7.33 -4.13
CA ASP A 294 -0.21 6.92 -5.03
C ASP A 294 0.26 6.64 -6.46
N ARG A 295 0.93 5.50 -6.64
CA ARG A 295 1.52 5.11 -7.92
C ARG A 295 0.50 5.05 -9.05
N THR A 296 -0.71 4.59 -8.77
CA THR A 296 -1.76 4.45 -9.79
C THR A 296 -2.22 5.79 -10.33
N ALA A 297 -2.50 6.77 -9.46
CA ALA A 297 -2.89 8.10 -9.90
C ALA A 297 -1.71 8.86 -10.52
N VAL A 298 -0.49 8.69 -10.00
CA VAL A 298 0.73 9.26 -10.60
C VAL A 298 0.89 8.81 -12.05
N VAL A 299 0.70 7.52 -12.36
CA VAL A 299 0.75 7.03 -13.75
C VAL A 299 -0.34 7.66 -14.61
N GLY A 300 -1.55 7.84 -14.07
CA GLY A 300 -2.65 8.52 -14.75
C GLY A 300 -2.30 9.96 -15.14
N VAL A 301 -1.81 10.76 -14.19
CA VAL A 301 -1.43 12.16 -14.42
C VAL A 301 -0.16 12.28 -15.25
N ALA A 302 0.80 11.37 -15.12
CA ALA A 302 2.00 11.31 -15.96
C ALA A 302 1.65 11.13 -17.44
N ARG A 303 0.64 10.31 -17.76
CA ARG A 303 0.15 10.18 -19.14
C ARG A 303 -0.47 11.48 -19.67
N LEU A 304 -1.17 12.24 -18.83
CA LEU A 304 -1.67 13.57 -19.20
C LEU A 304 -0.52 14.54 -19.47
N LEU A 305 0.52 14.52 -18.62
CA LEU A 305 1.74 15.30 -18.80
C LEU A 305 2.47 14.94 -20.10
N ASP A 306 2.63 13.66 -20.41
CA ASP A 306 3.28 13.18 -21.65
C ASP A 306 2.47 13.59 -22.90
N ALA A 307 1.14 13.50 -22.83
CA ALA A 307 0.26 13.92 -23.90
C ALA A 307 0.41 15.42 -24.21
N GLU A 308 0.47 16.26 -23.17
CA GLU A 308 0.67 17.70 -23.33
C GLU A 308 2.10 18.04 -23.76
N CYS A 309 3.13 17.32 -23.30
CA CYS A 309 4.50 17.46 -23.84
C CYS A 309 4.53 17.19 -25.35
N ALA A 310 3.87 16.12 -25.80
CA ALA A 310 3.78 15.79 -27.22
C ALA A 310 2.96 16.81 -28.02
N ARG A 311 2.04 17.53 -27.37
CA ARG A 311 1.29 18.62 -27.99
C ARG A 311 2.13 19.88 -28.13
N LEU A 312 2.82 20.28 -27.07
CA LEU A 312 3.70 21.46 -27.07
C LEU A 312 4.77 21.36 -28.18
N ARG A 313 5.43 20.21 -28.32
CA ARG A 313 6.39 19.97 -29.42
C ARG A 313 5.78 20.13 -30.81
N ARG A 314 4.50 19.78 -30.98
CA ARG A 314 3.78 19.94 -32.25
C ARG A 314 3.42 21.41 -32.52
N LEU A 315 3.25 22.23 -31.49
CA LEU A 315 3.09 23.67 -31.63
C LEU A 315 4.43 24.31 -32.03
N GLU A 316 5.51 23.97 -31.33
CA GLU A 316 6.86 24.47 -31.63
C GLU A 316 7.31 24.15 -33.05
N ALA A 317 7.12 22.90 -33.51
CA ALA A 317 7.46 22.50 -34.88
C ALA A 317 6.65 23.25 -35.96
N ARG A 318 5.43 23.71 -35.64
CA ARG A 318 4.61 24.52 -36.57
C ARG A 318 5.12 25.95 -36.64
N ASP A 319 5.53 26.52 -35.52
CA ASP A 319 6.08 27.87 -35.45
C ASP A 319 7.40 27.93 -36.23
N GLU A 320 8.25 26.91 -36.11
CA GLU A 320 9.49 26.78 -36.90
C GLU A 320 9.22 26.66 -38.41
N ALA A 321 8.17 25.93 -38.81
CA ALA A 321 7.78 25.80 -40.21
C ALA A 321 7.16 27.08 -40.77
N ALA A 322 6.53 27.90 -39.93
CA ALA A 322 5.88 29.14 -40.32
C ALA A 322 6.87 30.30 -40.47
N THR A 323 8.02 30.27 -39.78
CA THR A 323 9.09 31.24 -40.04
C THR A 323 9.63 31.03 -41.46
N PRO A 324 9.38 31.96 -42.42
CA PRO A 324 9.92 31.83 -43.75
C PRO A 324 11.44 31.85 -43.63
N VAL A 325 12.08 30.74 -44.01
CA VAL A 325 13.52 30.68 -44.20
C VAL A 325 13.83 31.76 -45.22
N ARG A 326 14.27 32.93 -44.76
CA ARG A 326 14.76 33.98 -45.66
C ARG A 326 15.83 33.28 -46.48
N PRO A 327 15.69 33.21 -47.82
CA PRO A 327 16.78 32.73 -48.64
C PRO A 327 17.94 33.66 -48.30
N ASN A 328 18.96 33.12 -47.63
CA ASN A 328 20.23 33.80 -47.53
C ASN A 328 20.69 33.91 -48.98
N GLU A 329 20.47 35.08 -49.58
CA GLU A 329 21.06 35.50 -50.84
C GLU A 329 22.58 35.70 -50.60
N GLY A 330 23.24 34.61 -50.24
CA GLY A 330 24.68 34.46 -50.21
C GLY A 330 25.08 33.78 -51.50
N VAL A 331 25.44 34.60 -52.48
CA VAL A 331 26.23 34.21 -53.67
C VAL A 331 27.38 33.29 -53.21
N GLY A 332 27.40 32.02 -53.65
CA GLY A 332 28.56 31.17 -53.35
C GLY A 332 28.42 29.67 -53.58
N GLN A 333 28.70 29.26 -54.81
CA GLN A 333 29.32 27.98 -55.20
C GLN A 333 28.54 26.67 -55.06
N CYS A 334 27.97 26.28 -56.20
CA CYS A 334 27.92 24.89 -56.66
C CYS A 334 29.24 24.15 -56.34
N THR A 335 29.20 23.19 -55.41
CA THR A 335 30.10 22.05 -55.46
C THR A 335 29.34 20.75 -55.25
N THR A 336 29.31 19.98 -56.35
CA THR A 336 29.40 18.52 -56.43
C THR A 336 28.32 17.66 -55.75
N GLN A 337 27.38 17.21 -56.61
CA GLN A 337 26.84 15.85 -56.70
C GLN A 337 27.42 14.84 -55.70
N ALA A 338 26.61 14.46 -54.71
CA ALA A 338 26.76 13.19 -54.03
C ALA A 338 25.87 12.14 -54.72
N VAL A 339 26.53 11.11 -55.21
CA VAL A 339 25.96 9.97 -55.93
C VAL A 339 24.97 9.21 -55.06
N HIS A 340 23.75 9.03 -55.57
CA HIS A 340 22.76 8.12 -55.03
C HIS A 340 23.25 6.67 -55.09
N THR A 341 23.54 6.12 -53.91
CA THR A 341 23.61 4.67 -53.63
C THR A 341 23.05 4.51 -52.21
N ALA A 342 22.22 3.56 -51.82
CA ALA A 342 21.45 2.56 -52.52
C ALA A 342 20.35 2.15 -51.52
N PHE A 343 19.08 2.24 -51.92
CA PHE A 343 18.02 1.49 -51.23
C PHE A 343 18.12 0.03 -51.71
N ALA A 344 18.87 -0.79 -50.99
CA ALA A 344 18.80 -2.24 -51.09
C ALA A 344 17.88 -2.73 -49.97
N THR A 345 16.59 -2.86 -50.29
CA THR A 345 15.60 -3.59 -49.51
C THR A 345 16.03 -5.06 -49.42
N GLN A 346 16.34 -5.55 -48.22
CA GLN A 346 16.44 -6.98 -47.97
C GLN A 346 15.02 -7.57 -47.86
N HIS A 347 14.70 -8.52 -48.74
CA HIS A 347 13.49 -9.33 -48.64
C HIS A 347 13.59 -10.28 -47.44
N LEU A 348 12.63 -10.16 -46.49
CA LEU A 348 12.43 -11.18 -45.46
C LEU A 348 11.72 -12.41 -46.06
N PRO A 349 12.16 -13.63 -45.73
CA PRO A 349 11.46 -14.86 -46.12
C PRO A 349 10.22 -15.07 -45.24
N THR A 350 9.05 -15.15 -45.88
CA THR A 350 7.80 -15.62 -45.29
C THR A 350 7.85 -17.14 -45.13
N THR A 351 7.96 -17.65 -43.90
CA THR A 351 7.72 -19.06 -43.61
C THR A 351 6.24 -19.26 -43.35
N THR A 352 5.52 -19.79 -44.33
CA THR A 352 4.20 -20.40 -44.16
C THR A 352 4.37 -21.72 -43.40
N SER A 353 3.92 -21.74 -42.14
CA SER A 353 3.77 -22.97 -41.35
C SER A 353 2.35 -23.50 -41.55
N THR A 354 2.22 -24.54 -42.37
CA THR A 354 1.03 -25.38 -42.46
C THR A 354 1.24 -26.61 -41.59
N GLY A 355 0.33 -26.85 -40.65
CA GLY A 355 0.24 -28.06 -39.83
C GLY A 355 -0.47 -27.76 -38.52
N GLY A 356 -1.47 -28.50 -38.07
CA GLY A 356 -2.13 -29.71 -38.56
C GLY A 356 -3.24 -30.04 -37.56
#